data_AF-A0A7V3QI28-F1
#
_entry.id   AF-A0A7V3QI28-F1
#
_cell.length_a   1.000
_cell.length_b   1.000
_cell.length_c   1.000
_cell.angle_alpha   90.00
_cell.angle_beta   90.00
_cell.angle_gamma   90.00
#
_symmetry.space_group_name_H-M   'P 1'
#
loop_
_entity.id
_entity.type
_entity.pdbx_description
1 polymer ?
#
loop_
_entity_poly.entity_id
_entity_poly.type
_entity_poly.pdbx_seq_one_letter_code
_entity_poly.pdbx_strand_id
1 'polypeptide(L)'
;MANAIPLTKEQLYQDYIVDKLSTTKIAKKYNIDPHTAYDKLKKYNIPLRSRKETTIEANKNRSKILDKEILYQMYVVEEKSSTIIAKELGVSSGTVTRYLKQYGIEITHKHSTMRKNIDKDELYKLYIIEGKSSSEIGNIFNVSDMFVIKKLKQHNIPVRTAGETLKLQYINKVKSGEIKQFHSESFMARRREEYYIWRKAVLKRDNFTCQVCGKRGGKLNAHHLNNFAEFKELRYKLNNGITLCKNCHEEFHKIFGVRNNTKEQIEDFKKIKEVLK
;
A
#
# COMPACT_ATOMS: atom_id res chain seq x y z
N MET A 1 -9.38 27.64 22.22
CA MET A 1 -10.83 27.36 22.32
C MET A 1 -11.54 28.60 21.81
N ALA A 2 -12.27 28.49 20.69
CA ALA A 2 -12.92 29.66 20.08
C ALA A 2 -14.01 30.18 21.03
N ASN A 3 -13.91 31.45 21.44
CA ASN A 3 -14.87 32.11 22.32
C ASN A 3 -16.26 32.08 21.68
N ALA A 4 -17.21 31.41 22.34
CA ALA A 4 -18.60 31.41 21.93
C ALA A 4 -19.13 32.85 21.91
N ILE A 5 -19.63 33.31 20.76
CA ILE A 5 -20.22 34.64 20.64
C ILE A 5 -21.48 34.66 21.52
N PRO A 6 -21.66 35.65 22.41
CA PRO A 6 -22.85 35.75 23.24
C PRO A 6 -24.11 35.95 22.36
N LEU A 7 -24.83 34.87 22.07
CA LEU A 7 -26.11 34.94 21.36
C LEU A 7 -27.16 35.62 22.25
N THR A 8 -27.52 36.86 21.90
CA THR A 8 -28.52 37.69 22.60
C THR A 8 -29.95 37.32 22.22
N LYS A 9 -30.93 37.86 22.96
CA LYS A 9 -32.36 37.64 22.68
C LYS A 9 -32.75 38.21 21.32
N GLU A 10 -32.26 39.40 20.98
CA GLU A 10 -32.57 40.13 19.75
C GLU A 10 -32.01 39.38 18.53
N GLN A 11 -30.75 38.94 18.62
CA GLN A 11 -30.11 38.13 17.59
C GLN A 11 -30.85 36.80 17.38
N LEU A 12 -31.22 36.12 18.47
CA LEU A 12 -31.95 34.86 18.38
C LEU A 12 -33.36 35.03 17.82
N TYR A 13 -34.03 36.14 18.13
CA TYR A 13 -35.35 36.47 17.56
C TYR A 13 -35.25 36.76 16.07
N GLN A 14 -34.30 37.61 15.67
CA GLN A 14 -34.05 37.93 14.25
C GLN A 14 -33.78 36.65 13.47
N ASP A 15 -32.81 35.84 13.90
CA ASP A 15 -32.40 34.65 13.18
C ASP A 15 -33.51 33.57 13.12
N TYR A 16 -34.24 33.35 14.22
CA TYR A 16 -35.20 32.24 14.31
C TYR A 16 -36.59 32.58 13.80
N ILE A 17 -37.10 33.78 14.11
CA ILE A 17 -38.46 34.22 13.78
C ILE A 17 -38.49 34.96 12.44
N VAL A 18 -37.55 35.88 12.20
CA VAL A 18 -37.54 36.72 10.99
C VAL A 18 -36.84 36.01 9.84
N ASP A 19 -35.58 35.61 10.02
CA ASP A 19 -34.77 34.95 8.99
C ASP A 19 -35.08 33.45 8.86
N LYS A 20 -35.99 32.94 9.71
CA LYS A 20 -36.50 31.55 9.71
C LYS A 20 -35.40 30.47 9.78
N LEU A 21 -34.21 30.79 10.30
CA LEU A 21 -33.12 29.82 10.47
C LEU A 21 -33.48 28.74 11.48
N SER A 22 -33.07 27.50 11.21
CA SER A 22 -33.21 26.40 12.17
C SER A 22 -32.22 26.55 13.32
N THR A 23 -32.51 25.95 14.47
CA THR A 23 -31.57 25.91 15.62
C THR A 23 -30.20 25.34 15.23
N THR A 24 -30.15 24.39 14.28
CA THR A 24 -28.90 23.87 13.71
C THR A 24 -28.14 24.88 12.83
N LYS A 25 -28.82 25.73 12.06
CA LYS A 25 -28.17 26.80 11.29
C LYS A 25 -27.67 27.92 12.21
N ILE A 26 -28.47 28.29 13.21
CA ILE A 26 -28.12 29.28 14.24
C ILE A 26 -26.90 28.79 15.03
N ALA A 27 -26.92 27.52 15.45
CA ALA A 27 -25.79 26.87 16.10
C ALA A 27 -24.49 26.97 15.32
N LYS A 28 -24.53 26.69 14.01
CA LYS A 28 -23.35 26.86 13.14
C LYS A 28 -22.92 28.33 13.04
N LYS A 29 -23.85 29.27 12.90
CA LYS A 29 -23.55 30.70 12.75
C LYS A 29 -22.85 31.29 13.98
N TYR A 30 -23.25 30.87 15.17
CA TYR A 30 -22.67 31.37 16.44
C TYR A 30 -21.66 30.41 17.07
N ASN A 31 -21.33 29.30 16.40
CA ASN A 31 -20.45 28.25 16.89
C ASN A 31 -20.86 27.73 18.30
N ILE A 32 -22.14 27.42 18.46
CA ILE A 32 -22.74 26.86 19.68
C ILE A 32 -23.43 25.52 19.39
N ASP A 33 -23.74 24.76 20.43
CA ASP A 33 -24.52 23.53 20.28
C ASP A 33 -25.99 23.83 19.87
N PRO A 34 -26.61 23.06 18.95
CA PRO A 34 -28.02 23.22 18.58
C PRO A 34 -29.01 23.14 19.74
N HIS A 35 -28.71 22.35 20.77
CA HIS A 35 -29.49 22.26 21.99
C HIS A 35 -29.36 23.57 22.80
N THR A 36 -28.16 24.16 22.87
CA THR A 36 -27.96 25.48 23.50
C THR A 36 -28.78 26.57 22.82
N ALA A 37 -28.87 26.57 21.49
CA ALA A 37 -29.73 27.50 20.76
C ALA A 37 -31.23 27.30 21.11
N TYR A 38 -31.65 26.04 21.26
CA TYR A 38 -33.02 25.68 21.67
C TYR A 38 -33.33 26.07 23.12
N ASP A 39 -32.41 25.82 24.05
CA ASP A 39 -32.57 26.20 25.47
C ASP A 39 -32.64 27.71 25.63
N LYS A 40 -31.89 28.46 24.82
CA LYS A 40 -32.00 29.92 24.78
C LYS A 40 -33.35 30.40 24.24
N LEU A 41 -33.94 29.73 23.24
CA LEU A 41 -35.30 30.06 22.78
C LEU A 41 -36.31 29.93 23.92
N LYS A 42 -36.22 28.85 24.71
CA LYS A 42 -37.03 28.67 25.93
C LYS A 42 -36.75 29.73 26.98
N LYS A 43 -35.47 29.96 27.31
CA LYS A 43 -35.04 30.93 28.32
C LYS A 43 -35.52 32.35 28.02
N TYR A 44 -35.54 32.74 26.76
CA TYR A 44 -35.99 34.07 26.33
C TYR A 44 -37.49 34.16 26.01
N ASN A 45 -38.26 33.08 26.23
CA ASN A 45 -39.69 32.98 25.90
C ASN A 45 -39.99 33.30 24.42
N ILE A 46 -39.14 32.87 23.49
CA ILE A 46 -39.38 33.01 22.06
C ILE A 46 -40.25 31.83 21.60
N PRO A 47 -41.38 32.07 20.90
CA PRO A 47 -42.29 31.00 20.50
C PRO A 47 -41.61 30.01 19.55
N LEU A 48 -41.73 28.71 19.86
CA LEU A 48 -41.15 27.65 19.05
C LEU A 48 -41.99 27.44 17.78
N ARG A 49 -41.34 27.43 16.62
CA ARG A 49 -41.99 27.09 15.34
C ARG A 49 -42.37 25.63 15.33
N SER A 50 -43.57 25.33 14.83
CA SER A 50 -44.03 23.95 14.76
C SER A 50 -43.17 23.12 13.79
N ARG A 51 -43.08 21.80 14.04
CA ARG A 51 -42.43 20.88 13.09
C ARG A 51 -43.08 20.90 11.70
N LYS A 52 -44.39 21.15 11.61
CA LYS A 52 -45.11 21.26 10.32
C LYS A 52 -44.67 22.50 9.55
N GLU A 53 -44.62 23.65 10.21
CA GLU A 53 -44.27 24.93 9.60
C GLU A 53 -42.81 24.95 9.10
N THR A 54 -41.88 24.42 9.88
CA THR A 54 -40.46 24.31 9.48
C THR A 54 -40.24 23.32 8.32
N THR A 55 -41.08 22.30 8.20
CA THR A 55 -41.03 21.31 7.11
C THR A 55 -41.59 21.87 5.80
N ILE A 56 -42.70 22.62 5.86
CA ILE A 56 -43.31 23.27 4.69
C ILE A 56 -42.33 24.23 4.02
N GLU A 57 -41.67 25.08 4.82
CA GLU A 57 -40.71 26.06 4.32
C GLU A 57 -39.46 25.39 3.72
N ALA A 58 -38.96 24.32 4.34
CA ALA A 58 -37.85 23.54 3.81
C ALA A 58 -38.19 22.84 2.48
N ASN A 59 -39.43 22.35 2.34
CA ASN A 59 -39.90 21.73 1.10
C ASN A 59 -40.11 22.75 -0.01
N LYS A 60 -40.64 23.94 0.30
CA LYS A 60 -40.78 25.05 -0.67
C LYS A 60 -39.43 25.47 -1.25
N ASN A 61 -38.42 25.62 -0.39
CA ASN A 61 -37.05 25.93 -0.82
C ASN A 61 -36.41 24.80 -1.64
N ARG A 62 -36.66 23.53 -1.30
CA ARG A 62 -36.17 22.39 -2.09
C ARG A 62 -36.81 22.31 -3.46
N SER A 63 -38.12 22.54 -3.58
CA SER A 63 -38.81 22.56 -4.88
C SER A 63 -38.29 23.65 -5.80
N LYS A 64 -37.80 24.77 -5.26
CA LYS A 64 -37.17 25.83 -6.05
C LYS A 64 -35.79 25.44 -6.60
N ILE A 65 -34.99 24.69 -5.82
CA ILE A 65 -33.64 24.28 -6.21
C ILE A 65 -33.67 23.03 -7.11
N LEU A 66 -34.63 22.13 -6.85
CA LEU A 66 -34.88 20.91 -7.61
C LEU A 66 -36.06 21.11 -8.55
N ASP A 67 -36.05 22.24 -9.26
CA ASP A 67 -37.05 22.54 -10.26
C ASP A 67 -36.95 21.58 -11.45
N LYS A 68 -38.06 21.36 -12.17
CA LYS A 68 -38.14 20.35 -13.23
C LYS A 68 -37.16 20.65 -14.35
N GLU A 69 -37.07 21.91 -14.76
CA GLU A 69 -36.21 22.41 -15.83
C GLU A 69 -34.73 22.23 -15.46
N ILE A 70 -34.35 22.57 -14.22
CA ILE A 70 -32.99 22.38 -13.70
C ILE A 70 -32.61 20.90 -13.73
N LEU A 71 -33.48 20.03 -13.21
CA LEU A 71 -33.21 18.60 -13.18
C LEU A 71 -33.16 17.98 -14.58
N TYR A 72 -34.00 18.42 -15.50
CA TYR A 72 -33.95 17.97 -16.89
C TYR A 72 -32.64 18.40 -17.57
N GLN A 73 -32.26 19.67 -17.40
CA GLN A 73 -31.01 20.19 -17.95
C GLN A 73 -29.80 19.40 -17.43
N MET A 74 -29.68 19.24 -16.11
CA MET A 74 -28.52 18.55 -15.54
C MET A 74 -28.50 17.05 -15.83
N TYR A 75 -29.65 16.36 -15.76
CA TYR A 75 -29.72 14.90 -15.86
C TYR A 75 -29.81 14.40 -17.30
N VAL A 76 -30.59 15.07 -18.15
CA VAL A 76 -30.87 14.63 -19.53
C VAL A 76 -29.94 15.30 -20.54
N VAL A 77 -29.74 16.63 -20.43
CA VAL A 77 -28.94 17.38 -21.41
C VAL A 77 -27.45 17.29 -21.09
N GLU A 78 -27.07 17.52 -19.84
CA GLU A 78 -25.67 17.47 -19.39
C GLU A 78 -25.20 16.05 -19.01
N GLU A 79 -26.12 15.07 -19.03
CA GLU A 79 -25.86 13.66 -18.67
C GLU A 79 -25.16 13.48 -17.31
N LYS A 80 -25.42 14.36 -16.33
CA LYS A 80 -24.85 14.24 -14.99
C LYS A 80 -25.55 13.14 -14.20
N SER A 81 -24.79 12.39 -13.41
CA SER A 81 -25.36 11.42 -12.49
C SER A 81 -26.09 12.09 -11.32
N SER A 82 -27.06 11.38 -10.73
CA SER A 82 -27.81 11.90 -9.57
C SER A 82 -26.91 12.20 -8.36
N THR A 83 -25.73 11.59 -8.26
CA THR A 83 -24.71 11.91 -7.26
C THR A 83 -23.99 13.22 -7.52
N ILE A 84 -23.65 13.52 -8.79
CA ILE A 84 -23.03 14.79 -9.17
C ILE A 84 -24.03 15.94 -8.97
N ILE A 85 -25.25 15.76 -9.46
CA ILE A 85 -26.34 16.74 -9.31
C ILE A 85 -26.58 17.05 -7.82
N ALA A 86 -26.63 16.01 -6.99
CA ALA A 86 -26.82 16.16 -5.55
C ALA A 86 -25.72 17.00 -4.90
N LYS A 87 -24.46 16.80 -5.30
CA LYS A 87 -23.32 17.58 -4.81
C LYS A 87 -23.41 19.04 -5.23
N GLU A 88 -23.72 19.31 -6.49
CA GLU A 88 -23.83 20.68 -7.03
C GLU A 88 -24.99 21.46 -6.40
N LEU A 89 -26.14 20.80 -6.19
CA LEU A 89 -27.33 21.41 -5.60
C LEU A 89 -27.37 21.36 -4.06
N GLY A 90 -26.36 20.77 -3.42
CA GLY A 90 -26.28 20.68 -1.96
C GLY A 90 -27.37 19.82 -1.31
N VAL A 91 -27.82 18.76 -1.99
CA VAL A 91 -28.86 17.81 -1.53
C VAL A 91 -28.34 16.37 -1.52
N SER A 92 -29.16 15.40 -1.10
CA SER A 92 -28.80 13.98 -1.21
C SER A 92 -29.17 13.39 -2.57
N SER A 93 -28.41 12.41 -3.06
CA SER A 93 -28.69 11.69 -4.32
C SER A 93 -30.07 11.03 -4.33
N GLY A 94 -30.52 10.52 -3.18
CA GLY A 94 -31.88 10.00 -3.00
C GLY A 94 -32.96 11.09 -3.17
N THR A 95 -32.68 12.33 -2.77
CA THR A 95 -33.59 13.47 -2.98
C THR A 95 -33.72 13.79 -4.46
N VAL A 96 -32.60 13.86 -5.19
CA VAL A 96 -32.59 14.06 -6.65
C VAL A 96 -33.40 12.96 -7.34
N THR A 97 -33.13 11.70 -6.98
CA THR A 97 -33.83 10.52 -7.53
C THR A 97 -35.34 10.60 -7.29
N ARG A 98 -35.78 11.02 -6.11
CA ARG A 98 -37.20 11.21 -5.79
C ARG A 98 -37.84 12.27 -6.68
N TYR A 99 -37.18 13.41 -6.89
CA TYR A 99 -37.72 14.50 -7.71
C TYR A 99 -37.73 14.15 -9.20
N LEU A 100 -36.71 13.44 -9.71
CA LEU A 100 -36.71 12.89 -11.07
C LEU A 100 -37.95 12.00 -11.30
N LYS A 101 -38.25 11.09 -10.35
CA LYS A 101 -39.47 10.26 -10.40
C LYS A 101 -40.75 11.10 -10.35
N GLN A 102 -40.80 12.07 -9.44
CA GLN A 102 -41.97 12.94 -9.25
C GLN A 102 -42.30 13.74 -10.53
N TYR A 103 -41.29 14.16 -11.30
CA TYR A 103 -41.48 14.88 -12.56
C TYR A 103 -41.60 13.99 -13.78
N GLY A 104 -41.57 12.66 -13.61
CA GLY A 104 -41.64 11.70 -14.71
C GLY A 104 -40.40 11.70 -15.61
N ILE A 105 -39.24 12.16 -15.12
CA ILE A 105 -37.98 12.07 -15.85
C ILE A 105 -37.48 10.63 -15.73
N GLU A 106 -37.38 9.93 -16.86
CA GLU A 106 -36.96 8.52 -16.88
C GLU A 106 -35.56 8.35 -16.30
N ILE A 107 -35.49 7.63 -15.18
CA ILE A 107 -34.21 7.29 -14.55
C ILE A 107 -33.64 6.10 -15.31
N THR A 108 -32.76 6.38 -16.25
CA THR A 108 -32.06 5.31 -16.97
C THR A 108 -30.94 4.75 -16.08
N HIS A 109 -30.83 3.42 -16.04
CA HIS A 109 -29.69 2.74 -15.40
C HIS A 109 -28.37 2.92 -16.18
N LYS A 110 -28.33 3.80 -17.21
CA LYS A 110 -27.15 4.06 -18.05
C LYS A 110 -25.94 4.52 -17.21
N HIS A 111 -26.14 5.35 -16.19
CA HIS A 111 -25.03 5.78 -15.32
C HIS A 111 -24.54 4.71 -14.33
N SER A 112 -25.36 3.71 -14.03
CA SER A 112 -24.93 2.55 -13.22
C SER A 112 -24.16 1.51 -14.06
N THR A 113 -24.23 1.62 -15.39
CA THR A 113 -23.75 0.59 -16.33
C THR A 113 -22.64 1.06 -17.26
N MET A 114 -22.08 2.26 -17.06
CA MET A 114 -20.78 2.63 -17.62
C MET A 114 -19.67 1.83 -16.90
N ARG A 115 -19.74 0.49 -17.03
CA ARG A 115 -18.69 -0.44 -16.62
C ARG A 115 -17.49 -0.10 -17.48
N LYS A 116 -16.47 0.48 -16.85
CA LYS A 116 -15.14 0.56 -17.43
C LYS A 116 -14.66 -0.87 -17.65
N ASN A 117 -14.91 -1.38 -18.85
CA ASN A 117 -14.67 -2.78 -19.15
C ASN A 117 -13.21 -2.91 -19.57
N ILE A 118 -12.37 -3.35 -18.63
CA ILE A 118 -11.02 -3.77 -18.93
C ILE A 118 -11.14 -5.17 -19.55
N ASP A 119 -10.68 -5.30 -20.79
CA ASP A 119 -10.59 -6.57 -21.50
C ASP A 119 -9.53 -7.49 -20.84
N LYS A 120 -9.68 -8.81 -21.01
CA LYS A 120 -8.76 -9.81 -20.46
C LYS A 120 -7.34 -9.65 -20.98
N ASP A 121 -7.17 -9.39 -22.28
CA ASP A 121 -5.86 -9.35 -22.92
C ASP A 121 -5.09 -8.11 -22.48
N GLU A 122 -5.75 -6.95 -22.44
CA GLU A 122 -5.17 -5.73 -21.91
C GLU A 122 -4.85 -5.85 -20.41
N LEU A 123 -5.75 -6.48 -19.63
CA LEU A 123 -5.51 -6.75 -18.21
C LEU A 123 -4.31 -7.68 -18.02
N TYR A 124 -4.15 -8.71 -18.86
CA TYR A 124 -3.01 -9.62 -18.82
C TYR A 124 -1.72 -8.90 -19.20
N LYS A 125 -1.73 -8.11 -20.27
CA LYS A 125 -0.59 -7.31 -20.72
C LYS A 125 -0.11 -6.36 -19.63
N LEU A 126 -0.98 -5.53 -19.10
CA LEU A 126 -0.61 -4.54 -18.09
C LEU A 126 -0.19 -5.20 -16.77
N TYR A 127 -0.91 -6.23 -16.33
CA TYR A 127 -0.64 -6.88 -15.06
C TYR A 127 0.57 -7.82 -15.16
N ILE A 128 0.52 -8.84 -16.02
CA ILE A 128 1.52 -9.91 -16.10
C ILE A 128 2.77 -9.47 -16.87
N ILE A 129 2.62 -8.91 -18.07
CA ILE A 129 3.74 -8.60 -18.96
C ILE A 129 4.47 -7.33 -18.50
N GLU A 130 3.74 -6.25 -18.30
CA GLU A 130 4.30 -4.95 -17.90
C GLU A 130 4.51 -4.82 -16.39
N GLY A 131 3.97 -5.74 -15.59
CA GLY A 131 4.22 -5.81 -14.16
C GLY A 131 3.53 -4.72 -13.34
N LYS A 132 2.52 -4.02 -13.89
CA LYS A 132 1.79 -2.98 -13.15
C LYS A 132 1.01 -3.57 -11.98
N SER A 133 0.86 -2.78 -10.92
CA SER A 133 0.01 -3.09 -9.77
C SER A 133 -1.48 -2.87 -10.08
N SER A 134 -2.36 -3.46 -9.28
CA SER A 134 -3.81 -3.24 -9.39
C SER A 134 -4.19 -1.77 -9.19
N SER A 135 -3.45 -1.01 -8.38
CA SER A 135 -3.67 0.42 -8.19
C SER A 135 -3.22 1.25 -9.40
N GLU A 136 -2.09 0.93 -10.02
CA GLU A 136 -1.64 1.61 -11.25
C GLU A 136 -2.60 1.34 -12.41
N ILE A 137 -3.04 0.09 -12.58
CA ILE A 137 -4.08 -0.26 -13.56
C ILE A 137 -5.38 0.47 -13.20
N GLY A 138 -5.73 0.52 -11.91
CA GLY A 138 -6.86 1.29 -11.41
C GLY A 138 -6.81 2.74 -11.86
N ASN A 139 -5.66 3.40 -11.72
CA ASN A 139 -5.46 4.78 -12.14
C ASN A 139 -5.57 4.95 -13.67
N ILE A 140 -4.99 4.03 -14.46
CA ILE A 140 -5.06 4.05 -15.93
C ILE A 140 -6.51 4.03 -16.42
N PHE A 141 -7.34 3.15 -15.83
CA PHE A 141 -8.75 3.05 -16.19
C PHE A 141 -9.65 3.96 -15.34
N ASN A 142 -9.09 4.70 -14.38
CA ASN A 142 -9.83 5.49 -13.41
C ASN A 142 -10.90 4.64 -12.66
N VAL A 143 -10.52 3.44 -12.23
CA VAL A 143 -11.32 2.51 -11.39
C VAL A 143 -10.60 2.25 -10.07
N SER A 144 -11.33 1.71 -9.08
CA SER A 144 -10.66 1.23 -7.86
C SER A 144 -9.78 0.02 -8.16
N ASP A 145 -8.70 -0.12 -7.41
CA ASP A 145 -7.86 -1.32 -7.38
C ASP A 145 -8.67 -2.60 -7.08
N MET A 146 -9.70 -2.50 -6.23
CA MET A 146 -10.64 -3.59 -5.95
C MET A 146 -11.43 -4.02 -7.19
N PHE A 147 -11.75 -3.10 -8.09
CA PHE A 147 -12.39 -3.44 -9.37
C PHE A 147 -11.43 -4.24 -10.27
N VAL A 148 -10.15 -3.84 -10.31
CA VAL A 148 -9.11 -4.57 -11.05
C VAL A 148 -8.92 -5.97 -10.48
N ILE A 149 -8.84 -6.11 -9.14
CA ILE A 149 -8.73 -7.41 -8.46
C ILE A 149 -9.93 -8.31 -8.78
N LYS A 150 -11.15 -7.73 -8.77
CA LYS A 150 -12.36 -8.47 -9.16
C LYS A 150 -12.26 -8.98 -10.60
N LYS A 151 -11.78 -8.15 -11.53
CA LYS A 151 -11.58 -8.53 -12.93
C LYS A 151 -10.50 -9.59 -13.13
N LEU A 152 -9.38 -9.49 -12.42
CA LEU A 152 -8.34 -10.52 -12.43
C LEU A 152 -8.91 -11.88 -12.03
N LYS A 153 -9.67 -11.93 -10.93
CA LYS A 153 -10.35 -13.15 -10.47
C LYS A 153 -11.36 -13.68 -11.49
N GLN A 154 -12.17 -12.81 -12.08
CA GLN A 154 -13.16 -13.19 -13.11
C GLN A 154 -12.51 -13.81 -14.35
N HIS A 155 -11.31 -13.35 -14.71
CA HIS A 155 -10.56 -13.87 -15.86
C HIS A 155 -9.58 -15.00 -15.50
N ASN A 156 -9.64 -15.53 -14.27
CA ASN A 156 -8.73 -16.55 -13.74
C ASN A 156 -7.25 -16.14 -13.81
N ILE A 157 -6.96 -14.84 -13.67
CA ILE A 157 -5.60 -14.33 -13.56
C ILE A 157 -5.24 -14.32 -12.07
N PRO A 158 -4.15 -14.99 -11.65
CA PRO A 158 -3.77 -15.08 -10.26
C PRO A 158 -3.45 -13.69 -9.69
N VAL A 159 -4.07 -13.38 -8.56
CA VAL A 159 -3.84 -12.10 -7.85
C VAL A 159 -2.57 -12.24 -7.02
N ARG A 160 -1.62 -11.33 -7.24
CA ARG A 160 -0.39 -11.24 -6.44
C ARG A 160 -0.70 -10.97 -4.98
N THR A 161 0.06 -11.61 -4.12
CA THR A 161 0.17 -11.24 -2.72
C THR A 161 0.84 -9.88 -2.55
N ALA A 162 0.74 -9.31 -1.35
CA ALA A 162 1.46 -8.10 -1.00
C ALA A 162 2.98 -8.29 -1.14
N GLY A 163 3.52 -9.43 -0.71
CA GLY A 163 4.95 -9.74 -0.81
C GLY A 163 5.47 -9.83 -2.24
N GLU A 164 4.72 -10.47 -3.14
CA GLU A 164 5.08 -10.56 -4.56
C GLU A 164 5.04 -9.20 -5.24
N THR A 165 4.05 -8.37 -4.90
CA THR A 165 3.94 -6.99 -5.39
C THR A 165 5.14 -6.15 -4.95
N LEU A 166 5.51 -6.20 -3.67
CA LEU A 166 6.67 -5.50 -3.13
C LEU A 166 7.98 -5.96 -3.77
N LYS A 167 8.14 -7.28 -3.99
CA LYS A 167 9.31 -7.84 -4.66
C LYS A 167 9.44 -7.35 -6.10
N LEU A 168 8.35 -7.32 -6.86
CA LEU A 168 8.34 -6.79 -8.24
C LEU A 168 8.67 -5.30 -8.28
N GLN A 169 8.10 -4.51 -7.38
CA GLN A 169 8.42 -3.09 -7.25
C GLN A 169 9.91 -2.86 -6.96
N TYR A 170 10.48 -3.61 -6.01
CA TYR A 170 11.92 -3.52 -5.71
C TYR A 170 12.78 -3.85 -6.93
N ILE A 171 12.48 -4.96 -7.64
CA ILE A 171 13.22 -5.38 -8.83
C ILE A 171 13.13 -4.30 -9.92
N ASN A 172 11.95 -3.72 -10.15
CA ASN A 172 11.77 -2.68 -11.15
C ASN A 172 12.56 -1.41 -10.81
N LYS A 173 12.60 -1.01 -9.53
CA LYS A 173 13.43 0.11 -9.06
C LYS A 173 14.92 -0.13 -9.20
N VAL A 174 15.36 -1.38 -9.02
CA VAL A 174 16.77 -1.76 -9.27
C VAL A 174 17.08 -1.71 -10.76
N LYS A 175 16.18 -2.21 -11.62
CA LYS A 175 16.34 -2.20 -13.08
C LYS A 175 16.33 -0.79 -13.67
N SER A 176 15.49 0.10 -13.16
CA SER A 176 15.43 1.51 -13.59
C SER A 176 16.61 2.34 -13.07
N GLY A 177 17.44 1.78 -12.18
CA GLY A 177 18.57 2.49 -11.55
C GLY A 177 18.17 3.40 -10.40
N GLU A 178 16.88 3.47 -10.05
CA GLU A 178 16.35 4.26 -8.93
C GLU A 178 16.88 3.74 -7.57
N ILE A 179 17.11 2.43 -7.47
CA ILE A 179 17.80 1.78 -6.35
C ILE A 179 19.08 1.11 -6.85
N LYS A 180 20.23 1.50 -6.30
CA LYS A 180 21.49 0.76 -6.52
C LYS A 180 21.43 -0.57 -5.78
N GLN A 181 21.73 -1.68 -6.46
CA GLN A 181 21.79 -2.99 -5.81
C GLN A 181 22.91 -3.01 -4.77
N PHE A 182 22.54 -3.03 -3.49
CA PHE A 182 23.50 -3.07 -2.40
C PHE A 182 24.01 -4.50 -2.23
N HIS A 183 25.27 -4.71 -2.57
CA HIS A 183 25.98 -5.94 -2.26
C HIS A 183 26.80 -5.77 -0.98
N SER A 184 26.76 -6.77 -0.09
CA SER A 184 27.59 -6.72 1.11
C SER A 184 29.07 -6.67 0.74
N GLU A 185 29.87 -6.03 1.58
CA GLU A 185 31.32 -5.92 1.36
C GLU A 185 31.97 -7.30 1.22
N SER A 186 31.52 -8.27 2.02
CA SER A 186 31.89 -9.69 1.92
C SER A 186 31.53 -10.35 0.57
N PHE A 187 30.43 -9.95 -0.08
CA PHE A 187 30.07 -10.42 -1.42
C PHE A 187 31.00 -9.81 -2.47
N MET A 188 31.24 -8.51 -2.39
CA MET A 188 32.11 -7.80 -3.33
C MET A 188 33.55 -8.32 -3.23
N ALA A 189 34.05 -8.54 -2.02
CA ALA A 189 35.41 -9.03 -1.77
C ALA A 189 35.67 -10.41 -2.40
N ARG A 190 34.71 -11.35 -2.34
CA ARG A 190 34.85 -12.69 -2.98
C ARG A 190 34.87 -12.67 -4.51
N ARG A 191 34.49 -11.54 -5.12
CA ARG A 191 34.51 -11.35 -6.58
C ARG A 191 35.77 -10.65 -7.07
N ARG A 192 36.64 -10.19 -6.17
CA ARG A 192 37.90 -9.57 -6.56
C ARG A 192 38.93 -10.63 -6.93
N GLU A 193 39.93 -10.19 -7.67
CA GLU A 193 41.00 -11.06 -8.18
C GLU A 193 41.79 -11.72 -7.04
N GLU A 194 41.98 -11.01 -5.92
CA GLU A 194 42.69 -11.48 -4.73
C GLU A 194 42.06 -12.75 -4.15
N TYR A 195 40.72 -12.87 -4.20
CA TYR A 195 40.04 -14.10 -3.75
C TYR A 195 40.41 -15.29 -4.64
N TYR A 196 40.45 -15.07 -5.96
CA TYR A 196 40.81 -16.11 -6.92
C TYR A 196 42.27 -16.54 -6.79
N ILE A 197 43.19 -15.57 -6.63
CA ILE A 197 44.61 -15.80 -6.39
C ILE A 197 44.80 -16.57 -5.08
N TRP A 198 44.20 -16.10 -3.99
CA TRP A 198 44.26 -16.75 -2.67
C TRP A 198 43.74 -18.19 -2.75
N ARG A 199 42.58 -18.40 -3.37
CA ARG A 199 41.97 -19.72 -3.53
C ARG A 199 42.92 -20.67 -4.26
N LYS A 200 43.51 -20.23 -5.38
CA LYS A 200 44.50 -21.02 -6.12
C LYS A 200 45.73 -21.34 -5.27
N ALA A 201 46.24 -20.36 -4.54
CA ALA A 201 47.42 -20.53 -3.69
C ALA A 201 47.18 -21.54 -2.56
N VAL A 202 46.02 -21.51 -1.89
CA VAL A 202 45.64 -22.49 -0.87
C VAL A 202 45.60 -23.91 -1.45
N LEU A 203 44.90 -24.09 -2.57
CA LEU A 203 44.81 -25.40 -3.23
C LEU A 203 46.18 -25.90 -3.69
N LYS A 204 47.02 -25.02 -4.25
CA LYS A 204 48.37 -25.37 -4.72
C LYS A 204 49.29 -25.74 -3.56
N ARG A 205 49.28 -24.98 -2.45
CA ARG A 205 50.05 -25.26 -1.23
C ARG A 205 49.72 -26.64 -0.68
N ASP A 206 48.44 -26.96 -0.63
CA ASP A 206 47.94 -28.25 -0.12
C ASP A 206 48.05 -29.38 -1.16
N ASN A 207 48.77 -29.13 -2.27
CA ASN A 207 48.98 -30.06 -3.36
C ASN A 207 47.65 -30.66 -3.88
N PHE A 208 46.59 -29.85 -3.93
CA PHE A 208 45.23 -30.25 -4.32
C PHE A 208 44.69 -31.45 -3.52
N THR A 209 45.04 -31.51 -2.23
CA THR A 209 44.65 -32.60 -1.33
C THR A 209 43.84 -32.06 -0.16
N CYS A 210 42.73 -32.73 0.15
CA CYS A 210 41.93 -32.43 1.33
C CYS A 210 42.77 -32.65 2.60
N GLN A 211 42.89 -31.62 3.43
CA GLN A 211 43.71 -31.63 4.65
C GLN A 211 43.03 -32.31 5.85
N VAL A 212 41.87 -32.95 5.65
CA VAL A 212 41.15 -33.71 6.68
C VAL A 212 41.16 -35.21 6.33
N CYS A 213 40.71 -35.55 5.13
CA CYS A 213 40.59 -36.96 4.71
C CYS A 213 41.72 -37.44 3.79
N GLY A 214 42.65 -36.58 3.38
CA GLY A 214 43.76 -36.95 2.49
C GLY A 214 43.36 -37.19 1.02
N LYS A 215 42.09 -37.01 0.65
CA LYS A 215 41.64 -37.18 -0.74
C LYS A 215 42.27 -36.13 -1.65
N ARG A 216 43.01 -36.58 -2.66
CA ARG A 216 43.58 -35.75 -3.73
C ARG A 216 42.58 -35.55 -4.87
N GLY A 217 42.46 -34.32 -5.37
CA GLY A 217 41.66 -33.96 -6.55
C GLY A 217 40.13 -33.96 -6.34
N GLY A 218 39.40 -33.78 -7.43
CA GLY A 218 37.93 -33.66 -7.44
C GLY A 218 37.42 -32.26 -7.07
N LYS A 219 36.20 -32.18 -6.51
CA LYS A 219 35.60 -30.91 -6.09
C LYS A 219 36.16 -30.47 -4.73
N LEU A 220 37.15 -29.56 -4.79
CA LEU A 220 37.84 -28.99 -3.63
C LEU A 220 37.40 -27.55 -3.36
N ASN A 221 37.35 -27.18 -2.08
CA ASN A 221 37.05 -25.84 -1.59
C ASN A 221 38.25 -25.33 -0.77
N ALA A 222 38.56 -24.04 -0.93
CA ALA A 222 39.49 -23.33 -0.07
C ALA A 222 38.63 -22.71 1.03
N HIS A 223 38.63 -23.35 2.19
CA HIS A 223 37.87 -22.95 3.34
C HIS A 223 38.68 -21.95 4.17
N HIS A 224 38.01 -20.94 4.72
CA HIS A 224 38.62 -19.96 5.62
C HIS A 224 38.67 -20.52 7.04
N LEU A 225 39.83 -20.52 7.69
CA LEU A 225 39.96 -20.95 9.08
C LEU A 225 39.21 -19.99 10.02
N ASN A 226 39.57 -18.71 9.98
CA ASN A 226 38.82 -17.62 10.60
C ASN A 226 37.91 -16.99 9.55
N ASN A 227 36.63 -16.85 9.88
CA ASN A 227 35.59 -16.54 8.91
C ASN A 227 35.83 -15.24 8.13
N PHE A 228 35.46 -15.27 6.86
CA PHE A 228 35.69 -14.18 5.90
C PHE A 228 34.93 -12.88 6.24
N ALA A 229 33.80 -12.97 6.95
CA ALA A 229 32.95 -11.81 7.17
C ALA A 229 33.53 -10.89 8.26
N GLU A 230 34.02 -11.47 9.35
CA GLU A 230 34.52 -10.74 10.53
C GLU A 230 36.01 -10.41 10.41
N PHE A 231 36.84 -11.34 9.93
CA PHE A 231 38.31 -11.19 9.89
C PHE A 231 38.79 -10.68 8.52
N LYS A 232 38.54 -9.41 8.22
CA LYS A 232 38.78 -8.81 6.90
C LYS A 232 40.26 -8.82 6.49
N GLU A 233 41.13 -8.57 7.45
CA GLU A 233 42.59 -8.58 7.34
C GLU A 233 43.18 -9.97 7.06
N LEU A 234 42.43 -11.04 7.38
CA LEU A 234 42.85 -12.43 7.18
C LEU A 234 42.33 -13.06 5.89
N ARG A 235 41.40 -12.41 5.16
CA ARG A 235 40.68 -12.99 4.01
C ARG A 235 41.56 -13.64 2.95
N TYR A 236 42.70 -13.01 2.67
CA TYR A 236 43.63 -13.43 1.61
C TYR A 236 44.98 -13.88 2.17
N LYS A 237 45.11 -14.02 3.49
CA LYS A 237 46.31 -14.60 4.09
C LYS A 237 46.31 -16.09 3.79
N LEU A 238 47.41 -16.59 3.21
CA LEU A 238 47.52 -18.00 2.81
C LEU A 238 47.32 -18.95 4.00
N ASN A 239 47.84 -18.59 5.17
CA ASN A 239 47.70 -19.36 6.41
C ASN A 239 46.28 -19.35 7.01
N ASN A 240 45.37 -18.50 6.50
CA ASN A 240 43.95 -18.51 6.87
C ASN A 240 43.12 -19.41 5.94
N GLY A 241 43.75 -20.15 5.03
CA GLY A 241 43.09 -21.08 4.13
C GLY A 241 43.46 -22.53 4.37
N ILE A 242 42.50 -23.42 4.17
CA ILE A 242 42.67 -24.88 4.18
C ILE A 242 41.90 -25.53 3.03
N THR A 243 42.50 -26.51 2.38
CA THR A 243 41.83 -27.28 1.32
C THR A 243 40.95 -28.38 1.90
N LEU A 244 39.66 -28.34 1.60
CA LEU A 244 38.68 -29.37 1.98
C LEU A 244 38.00 -29.93 0.73
N CYS A 245 37.77 -31.24 0.68
CA CYS A 245 36.87 -31.81 -0.33
C CYS A 245 35.42 -31.43 -0.02
N LYS A 246 34.53 -31.53 -1.03
CA LYS A 246 33.09 -31.24 -0.87
C LYS A 246 32.50 -31.86 0.40
N ASN A 247 32.73 -33.15 0.62
CA ASN A 247 32.13 -33.89 1.75
C ASN A 247 32.63 -33.35 3.10
N CYS A 248 33.95 -33.21 3.29
CA CYS A 248 34.50 -32.67 4.53
C CYS A 248 34.08 -31.20 4.76
N HIS A 249 33.93 -30.41 3.70
CA HIS A 249 33.49 -29.03 3.78
C HIS A 249 32.02 -28.91 4.22
N GLU A 250 31.14 -29.72 3.64
CA GLU A 250 29.72 -29.76 4.00
C GLU A 250 29.53 -30.32 5.42
N GLU A 251 30.28 -31.36 5.78
CA GLU A 251 30.26 -31.96 7.12
C GLU A 251 30.74 -30.98 8.20
N PHE A 252 31.83 -30.25 7.96
CA PHE A 252 32.28 -29.19 8.85
C PHE A 252 31.17 -28.17 9.12
N HIS A 253 30.52 -27.66 8.06
CA HIS A 253 29.42 -26.71 8.20
C HIS A 253 28.15 -27.31 8.83
N LYS A 254 27.96 -28.63 8.75
CA LYS A 254 26.88 -29.33 9.46
C LYS A 254 27.12 -29.34 10.98
N ILE A 255 28.37 -29.46 11.42
CA ILE A 255 28.75 -29.52 12.83
C ILE A 255 28.88 -28.11 13.43
N PHE A 256 29.61 -27.21 12.76
CA PHE A 256 30.00 -25.90 13.31
C PHE A 256 29.22 -24.72 12.71
N GLY A 257 28.31 -24.97 11.76
CA GLY A 257 27.56 -23.92 11.07
C GLY A 257 28.38 -23.19 9.99
N VAL A 258 27.73 -22.25 9.30
CA VAL A 258 28.30 -21.48 8.17
C VAL A 258 28.81 -20.08 8.55
N ARG A 259 28.66 -19.70 9.83
CA ARG A 259 29.02 -18.37 10.35
C ARG A 259 29.98 -18.53 11.52
N ASN A 260 30.77 -17.49 11.76
CA ASN A 260 31.62 -17.35 12.94
C ASN A 260 32.60 -18.52 13.12
N ASN A 261 33.03 -19.13 12.01
CA ASN A 261 33.99 -20.21 12.06
C ASN A 261 35.37 -19.70 12.48
N THR A 262 36.05 -20.50 13.29
CA THR A 262 37.38 -20.20 13.83
C THR A 262 38.37 -21.32 13.50
N LYS A 263 39.66 -20.99 13.57
CA LYS A 263 40.74 -21.95 13.34
C LYS A 263 40.66 -23.15 14.29
N GLU A 264 40.29 -22.93 15.54
CA GLU A 264 40.18 -23.96 16.57
C GLU A 264 39.15 -25.03 16.17
N GLN A 265 38.00 -24.62 15.61
CA GLN A 265 36.96 -25.56 15.14
C GLN A 265 37.48 -26.50 14.03
N ILE A 266 38.36 -26.01 13.16
CA ILE A 266 38.96 -26.84 12.10
C ILE A 266 39.92 -27.87 12.70
N GLU A 267 40.70 -27.48 13.71
CA GLU A 267 41.60 -28.41 14.40
C GLU A 267 40.80 -29.46 15.20
N ASP A 268 39.71 -29.07 15.85
CA ASP A 268 38.80 -30.02 16.50
C ASP A 268 38.14 -30.96 15.48
N PHE A 269 37.73 -30.44 14.33
CA PHE A 269 37.19 -31.27 13.24
C PHE A 269 38.19 -32.30 12.74
N LYS A 270 39.47 -31.94 12.58
CA LYS A 270 40.53 -32.90 12.22
C LYS A 270 40.67 -34.00 13.27
N LYS A 271 40.75 -33.64 14.55
CA LYS A 271 40.85 -34.61 15.65
C LYS A 271 39.67 -35.58 15.65
N ILE A 272 38.44 -35.07 15.50
CA ILE A 272 37.23 -35.90 15.40
C ILE A 272 37.37 -36.89 14.24
N LYS A 273 37.84 -36.44 13.07
CA LYS A 273 38.00 -37.30 11.89
C LYS A 273 39.19 -38.25 11.97
N GLU A 274 40.18 -37.99 12.81
CA GLU A 274 41.27 -38.93 13.10
C GLU A 274 40.81 -40.05 14.03
N VAL A 275 39.99 -39.75 15.04
CA VAL A 275 39.43 -40.75 15.97
C VAL A 275 38.39 -41.66 15.29
N LEU A 276 37.68 -41.14 14.29
CA LEU A 276 36.64 -41.88 13.55
C LEU A 276 37.16 -42.62 12.30
N LYS A 277 38.47 -42.61 12.03
CA LYS A 277 39.11 -43.40 10.98
C LYS A 277 39.44 -44.79 11.50
#